data_AF-A0A2V5NIN3-F1
#
_entry.id   AF-A0A2V5NIN3-F1
#
_cell.length_a   1.000
_cell.length_b   1.000
_cell.length_c   1.000
_cell.angle_alpha   90.00
_cell.angle_beta   90.00
_cell.angle_gamma   90.00
#
_symmetry.space_group_name_H-M   'P 1'
#
loop_
_entity.id
_entity.type
_entity.pdbx_description
1 polymer ?
#
loop_
_entity_poly.entity_id
_entity_poly.type
_entity_poly.pdbx_seq_one_letter_code
_entity_poly.pdbx_strand_id
1 'polypeptide(L)'
;MAVTQVGFPLDLLSQPWSARIHHFRAYTMAHPRLVATREALLNAIHEVPANSLILVFGPTGVGKTTLRAKIEQLIAAELLPVLETDRGRLPVVSVECIAPESGSFSWRDHFRRLLLQMDEPLVDYKINTAAPLRIVDNVVRFMPSARAVGAEYHHAVERALAYRRPVAVLIDEAQHLSKMSSGRRLSDQLDVIKSLAKYRYPLSAL
;
A
#
# COMPACT_ATOMS: atom_id res chain seq x y z
N MET A 1 -17.87 7.53 23.12
CA MET A 1 -19.15 7.03 22.55
C MET A 1 -19.53 7.93 21.40
N ALA A 2 -19.24 7.55 20.15
CA ALA A 2 -19.62 8.33 18.98
C ALA A 2 -21.03 7.92 18.57
N VAL A 3 -22.00 8.82 18.78
CA VAL A 3 -23.38 8.65 18.34
C VAL A 3 -23.35 8.60 16.81
N THR A 4 -23.65 7.44 16.24
CA THR A 4 -23.92 7.29 14.81
C THR A 4 -25.28 7.94 14.56
N GLN A 5 -25.29 9.22 14.18
CA GLN A 5 -26.52 9.88 13.75
C GLN A 5 -27.02 9.20 12.47
N VAL A 6 -28.13 8.49 12.60
CA VAL A 6 -28.85 7.88 11.48
C VAL A 6 -29.68 8.98 10.82
N GLY A 7 -29.06 9.80 9.95
CA GLY A 7 -29.76 10.82 9.19
C GLY A 7 -28.97 12.10 8.94
N PHE A 8 -29.57 13.01 8.18
CA PHE A 8 -29.00 14.33 7.91
C PHE A 8 -29.04 15.20 9.19
N PRO A 9 -27.93 15.83 9.61
CA PRO A 9 -27.90 16.68 10.79
C PRO A 9 -28.71 17.98 10.55
N LEU A 10 -29.85 18.12 11.24
CA LEU A 10 -30.75 19.26 11.07
C LEU A 10 -30.09 20.60 11.42
N ASP A 11 -29.17 20.59 12.39
CA ASP A 11 -28.40 21.77 12.79
C ASP A 11 -27.61 22.38 11.62
N LEU A 12 -27.25 21.55 10.64
CA LEU A 12 -26.53 21.96 9.43
C LEU A 12 -27.37 22.88 8.53
N LEU A 13 -28.71 22.86 8.65
CA LEU A 13 -29.59 23.78 7.91
C LEU A 13 -29.39 25.23 8.31
N SER A 14 -29.05 25.48 9.58
CA SER A 14 -28.73 26.81 10.09
C SER A 14 -27.31 27.27 9.77
N GLN A 15 -26.45 26.39 9.25
CA GLN A 15 -25.07 26.72 8.93
C GLN A 15 -24.91 27.38 7.55
N PRO A 16 -23.81 28.13 7.32
CA PRO A 16 -23.49 28.70 6.02
C PRO A 16 -23.48 27.65 4.90
N TRP A 17 -23.79 28.07 3.67
CA TRP A 17 -23.84 27.18 2.50
C TRP A 17 -22.52 26.41 2.27
N SER A 18 -21.37 27.00 2.61
CA SER A 18 -20.05 26.36 2.52
C SER A 18 -19.93 25.12 3.42
N ALA A 19 -20.43 25.21 4.66
CA ALA A 19 -20.43 24.09 5.61
C ALA A 19 -21.36 22.95 5.15
N ARG A 20 -22.51 23.31 4.56
CA ARG A 20 -23.45 22.35 3.96
C ARG A 20 -22.84 21.60 2.78
N ILE A 21 -22.13 22.29 1.89
CA ILE A 21 -21.41 21.65 0.78
C ILE A 21 -20.28 20.75 1.28
N HIS A 22 -19.54 21.20 2.29
CA HIS A 22 -18.46 20.40 2.86
C HIS A 22 -19.00 19.08 3.45
N HIS A 23 -20.08 19.15 4.23
CA HIS A 23 -20.75 17.96 4.76
C HIS A 23 -21.22 17.02 3.64
N PHE A 24 -21.89 17.54 2.61
CA PHE A 24 -22.34 16.72 1.48
C PHE A 24 -21.18 16.03 0.76
N ARG A 25 -20.05 16.74 0.55
CA ARG A 25 -18.85 16.17 -0.08
C ARG A 25 -18.14 15.14 0.79
N ALA A 26 -18.19 15.31 2.12
CA ALA A 26 -17.60 14.38 3.08
C ALA A 26 -18.49 13.16 3.34
N TYR A 27 -19.80 13.30 3.13
CA TYR A 27 -20.77 12.23 3.37
C TYR A 27 -20.55 11.09 2.36
N THR A 28 -20.29 9.90 2.89
CA THR A 28 -20.16 8.68 2.11
C THR A 28 -21.34 7.77 2.43
N MET A 29 -22.21 7.53 1.45
CA MET A 29 -23.33 6.61 1.61
C MET A 29 -22.85 5.16 1.58
N ALA A 30 -23.25 4.37 2.57
CA ALA A 30 -22.96 2.94 2.62
C ALA A 30 -23.84 2.18 1.61
N HIS A 31 -23.40 2.11 0.36
CA HIS A 31 -24.08 1.30 -0.66
C HIS A 31 -23.98 -0.19 -0.30
N PRO A 32 -25.09 -0.97 -0.27
CA PRO A 32 -25.06 -2.36 0.20
C PRO A 32 -24.00 -3.24 -0.48
N ARG A 33 -23.79 -3.07 -1.78
CA ARG A 33 -22.71 -3.77 -2.51
C ARG A 33 -21.31 -3.43 -2.01
N LEU A 34 -21.03 -2.17 -1.67
CA LEU A 34 -19.73 -1.77 -1.13
C LEU A 34 -19.50 -2.35 0.27
N VAL A 35 -20.57 -2.43 1.09
CA VAL A 35 -20.51 -3.07 2.40
C VAL A 35 -20.19 -4.56 2.28
N ALA A 36 -20.88 -5.26 1.38
CA ALA A 36 -20.62 -6.68 1.11
C ALA A 36 -19.21 -6.91 0.54
N THR A 37 -18.76 -6.08 -0.40
CA THR A 37 -17.39 -6.15 -0.94
C THR A 37 -16.35 -5.91 0.14
N ARG A 38 -16.59 -4.97 1.06
CA ARG A 38 -15.71 -4.71 2.21
C ARG A 38 -15.58 -5.94 3.11
N GLU A 39 -16.69 -6.57 3.45
CA GLU A 39 -16.68 -7.78 4.28
C GLU A 39 -15.98 -8.94 3.59
N ALA A 40 -16.29 -9.18 2.31
CA ALA A 40 -15.61 -10.19 1.51
C ALA A 40 -14.10 -9.93 1.41
N LEU A 41 -13.68 -8.67 1.26
CA LEU A 41 -12.27 -8.29 1.19
C LEU A 41 -11.56 -8.47 2.54
N LEU A 42 -12.19 -8.10 3.65
CA LEU A 42 -11.63 -8.37 4.99
C LEU A 42 -11.47 -9.87 5.19
N ASN A 43 -12.52 -10.66 4.97
CA ASN A 43 -12.46 -12.10 5.13
C ASN A 43 -11.36 -12.72 4.24
N ALA A 44 -11.24 -12.27 2.99
CA ALA A 44 -10.15 -12.71 2.12
C ALA A 44 -8.77 -12.33 2.68
N ILE A 45 -8.61 -11.13 3.25
CA ILE A 45 -7.37 -10.74 3.93
C ILE A 45 -7.13 -11.59 5.19
N HIS A 46 -8.13 -12.10 5.90
CA HIS A 46 -7.91 -12.94 7.07
C HIS A 46 -7.62 -14.40 6.71
N GLU A 47 -8.39 -14.96 5.79
CA GLU A 47 -8.49 -16.41 5.55
C GLU A 47 -7.53 -16.92 4.47
N VAL A 48 -7.15 -16.07 3.52
CA VAL A 48 -6.35 -16.52 2.38
C VAL A 48 -4.90 -16.77 2.82
N PRO A 49 -4.24 -17.85 2.34
CA PRO A 49 -2.87 -18.18 2.69
C PRO A 49 -1.88 -17.03 2.42
N ALA A 50 -0.74 -17.03 3.12
CA ALA A 50 0.38 -16.17 2.77
C ALA A 50 0.78 -16.35 1.29
N ASN A 51 1.37 -15.31 0.69
CA ASN A 51 1.73 -15.29 -0.74
C ASN A 51 0.54 -15.31 -1.72
N SER A 52 -0.58 -14.69 -1.34
CA SER A 52 -1.77 -14.59 -2.20
C SER A 52 -2.02 -13.18 -2.69
N LEU A 53 -2.60 -13.07 -3.89
CA LEU A 53 -2.98 -11.80 -4.51
C LEU A 53 -4.50 -11.68 -4.51
N ILE A 54 -5.02 -10.61 -3.91
CA ILE A 54 -6.44 -10.28 -3.93
C ILE A 54 -6.62 -9.08 -4.87
N LEU A 55 -7.43 -9.25 -5.91
CA LEU A 55 -7.65 -8.23 -6.92
C LEU A 55 -9.05 -7.66 -6.79
N VAL A 56 -9.14 -6.33 -6.62
CA VAL A 56 -10.40 -5.60 -6.50
C VAL A 56 -10.62 -4.79 -7.78
N PHE A 57 -11.68 -5.12 -8.53
CA PHE A 57 -12.00 -4.48 -9.80
C PHE A 57 -13.29 -3.68 -9.72
N GLY A 58 -13.36 -2.60 -10.51
CA GLY A 58 -14.55 -1.78 -10.65
C GLY A 58 -14.26 -0.49 -11.42
N PRO A 59 -15.30 0.18 -11.94
CA PRO A 59 -15.13 1.43 -12.67
C PRO A 59 -14.55 2.55 -11.79
N THR A 60 -13.98 3.58 -12.41
CA THR A 60 -13.53 4.77 -11.70
C THR A 60 -14.70 5.45 -10.99
N GLY A 61 -14.49 5.97 -9.79
CA GLY A 61 -15.54 6.63 -9.00
C GLY A 61 -16.50 5.70 -8.26
N VAL A 62 -16.38 4.37 -8.38
CA VAL A 62 -17.22 3.41 -7.61
C VAL A 62 -16.87 3.35 -6.12
N GLY A 63 -15.78 3.99 -5.69
CA GLY A 63 -15.35 4.02 -4.29
C GLY A 63 -14.27 3.00 -3.92
N LYS A 64 -13.46 2.51 -4.85
CA LYS A 64 -12.33 1.57 -4.56
C LYS A 64 -11.31 2.17 -3.60
N THR A 65 -10.88 3.42 -3.84
CA THR A 65 -9.96 4.13 -2.94
C THR A 65 -10.57 4.35 -1.56
N THR A 66 -11.88 4.65 -1.50
CA THR A 66 -12.62 4.75 -0.23
C THR A 66 -12.70 3.41 0.49
N LEU A 67 -12.90 2.32 -0.24
CA LEU A 67 -12.86 0.95 0.27
C LEU A 67 -11.48 0.63 0.85
N ARG A 68 -10.40 0.92 0.12
CA ARG A 68 -9.00 0.76 0.58
C ARG A 68 -8.77 1.46 1.92
N ALA A 69 -9.10 2.74 2.01
CA ALA A 69 -8.94 3.53 3.22
C ALA A 69 -9.78 2.96 4.39
N LYS A 70 -10.99 2.47 4.10
CA LYS A 70 -11.84 1.88 5.13
C LYS A 70 -11.29 0.55 5.65
N ILE A 71 -10.74 -0.29 4.78
CA ILE A 71 -10.07 -1.54 5.16
C ILE A 71 -8.85 -1.26 6.03
N GLU A 72 -8.02 -0.31 5.62
CA GLU A 72 -6.84 0.11 6.38
C GLU A 72 -7.21 0.56 7.80
N GLN A 73 -8.26 1.38 7.94
CA GLN A 73 -8.79 1.79 9.25
C GLN A 73 -9.27 0.62 10.10
N LEU A 74 -9.96 -0.36 9.50
CA LEU A 74 -10.51 -1.51 10.23
C LEU A 74 -9.39 -2.43 10.71
N ILE A 75 -8.42 -2.74 9.85
CA ILE A 75 -7.26 -3.56 10.22
C ILE A 75 -6.42 -2.86 11.29
N ALA A 76 -6.20 -1.55 11.18
CA ALA A 76 -5.47 -0.79 12.19
C ALA A 76 -6.18 -0.78 13.55
N ALA A 77 -7.52 -0.65 13.56
CA ALA A 77 -8.31 -0.70 14.79
C ALA A 77 -8.28 -2.10 15.44
N GLU A 78 -8.35 -3.17 14.63
CA GLU A 78 -8.25 -4.55 15.11
C GLU A 78 -6.87 -4.84 15.72
N LEU A 79 -5.80 -4.36 15.07
CA LEU A 79 -4.42 -4.58 15.51
C LEU A 79 -3.95 -3.65 16.62
N LEU A 80 -4.75 -2.69 17.06
CA LEU A 80 -4.33 -1.67 18.02
C LEU A 80 -3.65 -2.26 19.28
N PRO A 81 -4.18 -3.32 19.93
CA PRO A 81 -3.53 -3.90 21.11
C PRO A 81 -2.13 -4.48 20.83
N VAL A 82 -1.94 -5.02 19.63
CA VAL A 82 -0.65 -5.57 19.19
C VAL A 82 0.33 -4.45 18.90
N LEU A 83 -0.12 -3.38 18.24
CA LEU A 83 0.70 -2.22 17.89
C LEU A 83 1.18 -1.44 19.13
N GLU A 84 0.43 -1.50 20.24
CA GLU A 84 0.86 -0.94 21.52
C GLU A 84 2.07 -1.68 22.10
N THR A 85 2.14 -3.00 21.89
CA THR A 85 3.21 -3.86 22.41
C THR A 85 4.41 -3.92 21.44
N ASP A 86 4.14 -4.06 20.13
CA ASP A 86 5.12 -4.08 19.05
C ASP A 86 4.97 -2.82 18.19
N ARG A 87 5.57 -1.72 18.66
CA ARG A 87 5.60 -0.43 17.93
C ARG A 87 6.38 -0.47 16.62
N GLY A 88 7.16 -1.54 16.40
CA GLY A 88 7.88 -1.75 15.15
C GLY A 88 6.94 -2.22 14.03
N ARG A 89 5.80 -2.82 14.38
CA ARG A 89 4.84 -3.38 13.44
C ARG A 89 4.00 -2.30 12.75
N LEU A 90 3.71 -2.53 11.47
CA LEU A 90 2.71 -1.77 10.73
C LEU A 90 1.46 -2.65 10.53
N PRO A 91 0.24 -2.10 10.64
CA PRO A 91 -0.96 -2.89 10.38
C PRO A 91 -1.08 -3.27 8.89
N VAL A 92 -0.88 -2.27 8.04
CA VAL A 92 -0.99 -2.33 6.59
C VAL A 92 0.06 -1.41 5.99
N VAL A 93 0.56 -1.74 4.79
CA VAL A 93 1.35 -0.81 3.97
C VAL A 93 0.54 -0.49 2.73
N SER A 94 0.31 0.78 2.43
CA SER A 94 -0.44 1.18 1.25
C SER A 94 0.35 2.10 0.33
N VAL A 95 0.26 1.86 -0.97
CA VAL A 95 0.95 2.65 -1.98
C VAL A 95 0.07 2.78 -3.23
N GLU A 96 0.11 3.94 -3.86
CA GLU A 96 -0.51 4.17 -5.16
C GLU A 96 0.49 3.89 -6.28
N CYS A 97 0.08 3.13 -7.29
CA CYS A 97 0.85 2.97 -8.51
C CYS A 97 0.72 4.21 -9.38
N ILE A 98 1.85 4.87 -9.68
CA ILE A 98 1.84 6.06 -10.53
C ILE A 98 1.89 5.68 -12.01
N ALA A 99 1.07 6.37 -12.81
CA ALA A 99 1.11 6.26 -14.26
C ALA A 99 2.49 6.69 -14.79
N PRO A 100 3.15 5.89 -15.65
CA PRO A 100 4.44 6.28 -16.22
C PRO A 100 4.27 7.47 -17.17
N GLU A 101 5.17 8.45 -17.09
CA GLU A 101 5.13 9.67 -17.92
C GLU A 101 5.47 9.42 -19.40
N SER A 102 6.32 8.43 -19.71
CA SER A 102 6.86 8.28 -21.08
C SER A 102 7.11 6.85 -21.57
N GLY A 103 6.54 5.81 -20.94
CA GLY A 103 6.48 4.49 -21.60
C GLY A 103 6.28 3.26 -20.73
N SER A 104 7.00 3.12 -19.61
CA SER A 104 6.96 1.89 -18.80
C SER A 104 6.93 2.17 -17.30
N PHE A 105 6.16 1.37 -16.56
CA PHE A 105 6.14 1.39 -15.10
C PHE A 105 7.55 1.21 -14.50
N SER A 106 7.86 2.00 -13.46
CA SER A 106 9.17 2.00 -12.78
C SER A 106 9.06 1.32 -11.41
N TRP A 107 9.49 0.05 -11.33
CA TRP A 107 9.60 -0.65 -10.05
C TRP A 107 10.50 0.07 -9.04
N ARG A 108 11.57 0.71 -9.53
CA ARG A 108 12.48 1.49 -8.68
C ARG A 108 11.73 2.59 -7.94
N ASP A 109 10.90 3.35 -8.66
CA ASP A 109 10.11 4.43 -8.05
C ASP A 109 9.05 3.87 -7.11
N HIS A 110 8.38 2.77 -7.50
CA HIS A 110 7.40 2.10 -6.67
C HIS A 110 7.98 1.57 -5.35
N PHE A 111 9.12 0.89 -5.39
CA PHE A 111 9.79 0.40 -4.17
C PHE A 111 10.29 1.54 -3.30
N ARG A 112 10.83 2.62 -3.89
CA ARG A 112 11.19 3.83 -3.14
C ARG A 112 9.98 4.42 -2.42
N ARG A 113 8.84 4.54 -3.10
CA ARG A 113 7.59 5.01 -2.48
C ARG A 113 7.10 4.10 -1.35
N LEU A 114 7.17 2.78 -1.54
CA LEU A 114 6.84 1.81 -0.47
C LEU A 114 7.71 2.01 0.77
N LEU A 115 9.02 2.20 0.59
CA LEU A 115 9.94 2.46 1.71
C LEU A 115 9.60 3.77 2.42
N LEU A 116 9.29 4.83 1.67
CA LEU A 116 8.85 6.10 2.23
C LEU A 116 7.53 5.95 3.00
N GLN A 117 6.58 5.14 2.51
CA GLN A 117 5.32 4.85 3.21
C GLN A 117 5.51 4.05 4.50
N MET A 118 6.62 3.32 4.63
CA MET A 118 6.97 2.57 5.85
C MET A 118 7.86 3.38 6.81
N ASP A 119 8.07 4.68 6.53
CA ASP A 119 9.01 5.55 7.24
C ASP A 119 10.40 4.91 7.39
N GLU A 120 10.86 4.24 6.33
CA GLU A 120 12.15 3.56 6.36
C GLU A 120 13.29 4.59 6.39
N PRO A 121 14.23 4.51 7.35
CA PRO A 121 15.32 5.46 7.42
C PRO A 121 16.31 5.28 6.26
N LEU A 122 16.89 6.41 5.83
CA LEU A 122 17.98 6.47 4.87
C LEU A 122 17.63 5.80 3.53
N VAL A 123 16.40 5.96 3.04
CA VAL A 123 15.94 5.39 1.76
C VAL A 123 16.90 5.75 0.61
N ASP A 124 17.33 7.00 0.54
CA ASP A 124 18.19 7.50 -0.53
C ASP A 124 19.67 7.07 -0.39
N TYR A 125 20.02 6.42 0.73
CA TYR A 125 21.36 5.93 1.03
C TYR A 125 21.39 4.40 1.23
N LYS A 126 20.36 3.66 0.78
CA LYS A 126 20.41 2.19 0.82
C LYS A 126 21.56 1.71 -0.08
N ILE A 127 22.43 0.88 0.48
CA ILE A 127 23.63 0.37 -0.18
C ILE A 127 23.47 -1.13 -0.40
N ASN A 128 23.81 -1.62 -1.60
CA ASN A 128 24.00 -3.06 -1.81
C ASN A 128 25.36 -3.48 -1.24
N THR A 129 25.36 -4.16 -0.10
CA THR A 129 26.58 -4.72 0.50
C THR A 129 27.22 -5.83 -0.34
N ALA A 130 26.48 -6.43 -1.29
CA ALA A 130 26.99 -7.43 -2.23
C ALA A 130 27.48 -6.83 -3.55
N ALA A 131 27.37 -5.52 -3.78
CA ALA A 131 27.92 -4.89 -4.96
C ALA A 131 29.46 -4.76 -4.85
N PRO A 132 30.21 -4.99 -5.94
CA PRO A 132 31.66 -4.87 -5.92
C PRO A 132 32.09 -3.44 -5.57
N LEU A 133 32.91 -3.33 -4.52
CA LEU A 133 33.56 -2.10 -4.10
C LEU A 133 34.48 -1.58 -5.22
N ARG A 134 34.22 -0.37 -5.74
CA ARG A 134 35.19 0.36 -6.55
C ARG A 134 35.75 1.50 -5.72
N ILE A 135 37.04 1.43 -5.42
CA ILE A 135 37.78 2.53 -4.79
C ILE A 135 38.15 3.50 -5.91
N VAL A 136 37.61 4.71 -5.88
CA VAL A 136 37.99 5.80 -6.78
C VAL A 136 38.41 6.96 -5.87
N ASP A 137 39.65 7.44 -6.02
CA ASP A 137 40.21 8.59 -5.30
C ASP A 137 40.18 8.50 -3.75
N ASN A 138 40.56 7.34 -3.19
CA ASN A 138 40.65 7.13 -1.72
C ASN A 138 39.34 7.39 -0.94
N VAL A 139 38.24 7.59 -1.65
CA VAL A 139 36.89 7.66 -1.13
C VAL A 139 36.16 6.44 -1.66
N VAL A 140 35.63 5.61 -0.77
CA VAL A 140 34.81 4.47 -1.17
C VAL A 140 33.49 5.01 -1.75
N ARG A 141 33.46 5.25 -3.07
CA ARG A 141 32.22 5.58 -3.79
C ARG A 141 31.59 4.30 -4.28
N PHE A 142 30.54 3.87 -3.59
CA PHE A 142 29.59 2.93 -4.14
C PHE A 142 28.80 3.64 -5.23
N MET A 143 29.13 3.38 -6.49
CA MET A 143 28.30 3.78 -7.61
C MET A 143 27.40 2.61 -8.02
N PRO A 144 26.14 2.56 -7.57
CA PRO A 144 25.22 1.53 -8.04
C PRO A 144 24.92 1.75 -9.52
N SER A 145 25.04 0.70 -10.34
CA SER A 145 24.57 0.74 -11.73
C SER A 145 23.07 1.03 -11.76
N ALA A 146 22.54 1.70 -12.79
CA ALA A 146 21.11 2.04 -12.86
C ALA A 146 20.15 0.83 -12.70
N ARG A 147 20.62 -0.40 -13.05
CA ARG A 147 19.92 -1.66 -12.76
C ARG A 147 20.12 -2.16 -11.32
N ALA A 148 21.31 -1.99 -10.75
CA ALA A 148 21.61 -2.37 -9.36
C ALA A 148 20.80 -1.53 -8.35
N VAL A 149 20.55 -0.24 -8.65
CA VAL A 149 19.73 0.65 -7.81
C VAL A 149 18.31 0.09 -7.60
N GLY A 150 17.72 -0.54 -8.61
CA GLY A 150 16.36 -1.11 -8.48
C GLY A 150 16.31 -2.33 -7.55
N ALA A 151 17.33 -3.18 -7.61
CA ALA A 151 17.44 -4.37 -6.76
C ALA A 151 17.70 -4.02 -5.29
N GLU A 152 18.42 -2.92 -5.02
CA GLU A 152 18.63 -2.38 -3.67
C GLU A 152 17.31 -2.00 -3.00
N TYR A 153 16.46 -1.25 -3.70
CA TYR A 153 15.16 -0.89 -3.18
C TYR A 153 14.25 -2.10 -3.01
N HIS A 154 14.30 -3.06 -3.94
CA HIS A 154 13.52 -4.29 -3.81
C HIS A 154 13.91 -5.06 -2.54
N HIS A 155 15.20 -5.32 -2.34
CA HIS A 155 15.69 -6.00 -1.15
C HIS A 155 15.37 -5.23 0.15
N ALA A 156 15.51 -3.90 0.12
CA ALA A 156 15.15 -3.06 1.26
C ALA A 156 13.65 -3.17 1.59
N VAL A 157 12.77 -3.22 0.58
CA VAL A 157 11.33 -3.44 0.79
C VAL A 157 11.07 -4.81 1.39
N GLU A 158 11.71 -5.86 0.89
CA GLU A 158 11.56 -7.21 1.48
C GLU A 158 11.96 -7.21 2.96
N ARG A 159 13.09 -6.59 3.29
CA ARG A 159 13.57 -6.48 4.67
C ARG A 159 12.59 -5.68 5.53
N ALA A 160 12.15 -4.52 5.04
CA ALA A 160 11.20 -3.68 5.75
C ALA A 160 9.89 -4.43 6.00
N LEU A 161 9.30 -5.10 5.00
CA LEU A 161 8.09 -5.91 5.18
C LEU A 161 8.32 -7.07 6.17
N ALA A 162 9.47 -7.74 6.11
CA ALA A 162 9.80 -8.83 7.02
C ALA A 162 9.90 -8.38 8.50
N TYR A 163 10.42 -7.17 8.75
CA TYR A 163 10.55 -6.60 10.09
C TYR A 163 9.27 -5.90 10.58
N ARG A 164 8.59 -5.17 9.71
CA ARG A 164 7.35 -4.42 10.01
C ARG A 164 6.10 -5.29 10.03
N ARG A 165 6.17 -6.50 9.47
CA ARG A 165 5.14 -7.57 9.54
C ARG A 165 3.70 -7.09 9.28
N PRO A 166 3.41 -6.37 8.19
CA PRO A 166 2.05 -5.99 7.87
C PRO A 166 1.18 -7.20 7.54
N VAL A 167 -0.12 -7.07 7.80
CA VAL A 167 -1.12 -8.10 7.46
C VAL A 167 -1.42 -8.09 5.95
N ALA A 168 -1.33 -6.90 5.34
CA ALA A 168 -1.55 -6.72 3.92
C ALA A 168 -0.69 -5.59 3.35
N VAL A 169 -0.34 -5.71 2.07
CA VAL A 169 0.20 -4.62 1.25
C VAL A 169 -0.89 -4.25 0.24
N LEU A 170 -1.38 -3.01 0.31
CA LEU A 170 -2.47 -2.50 -0.53
C LEU A 170 -1.91 -1.62 -1.65
N ILE A 171 -2.14 -2.03 -2.89
CA ILE A 171 -1.71 -1.31 -4.08
C ILE A 171 -2.93 -0.68 -4.75
N ASP A 172 -3.00 0.65 -4.77
CA ASP A 172 -4.05 1.41 -5.46
C ASP A 172 -3.65 1.71 -6.91
N GLU A 173 -4.64 1.89 -7.79
CA GLU A 173 -4.44 2.15 -9.23
C GLU A 173 -3.50 1.13 -9.92
N ALA A 174 -3.58 -0.13 -9.49
CA ALA A 174 -2.70 -1.23 -9.90
C ALA A 174 -2.70 -1.49 -11.42
N GLN A 175 -3.69 -1.02 -12.19
CA GLN A 175 -3.64 -1.10 -13.65
C GLN A 175 -2.47 -0.32 -14.26
N HIS A 176 -1.84 0.60 -13.54
CA HIS A 176 -0.62 1.24 -14.03
C HIS A 176 0.57 0.26 -14.13
N LEU A 177 0.54 -0.86 -13.41
CA LEU A 177 1.52 -1.95 -13.54
C LEU A 177 1.48 -2.61 -14.92
N SER A 178 0.33 -2.58 -15.60
CA SER A 178 0.18 -3.17 -16.95
C SER A 178 0.62 -2.23 -18.07
N LYS A 179 0.95 -0.96 -17.78
CA LYS A 179 1.42 -0.01 -18.80
C LYS A 179 2.90 -0.28 -19.13
N MET A 180 3.12 -1.19 -20.07
CA MET A 180 4.43 -1.54 -20.62
C MET A 180 4.34 -1.84 -22.13
N SER A 181 5.47 -1.70 -22.83
CA SER A 181 5.58 -1.93 -24.28
C SER A 181 5.46 -3.40 -24.73
N SER A 182 5.30 -4.38 -23.83
CA SER A 182 5.15 -5.80 -24.20
C SER A 182 4.44 -6.64 -23.13
N GLY A 183 3.50 -7.50 -23.54
CA GLY A 183 2.68 -8.36 -22.66
C GLY A 183 3.44 -9.51 -22.00
N ARG A 184 4.59 -9.95 -22.55
CA ARG A 184 5.42 -11.01 -21.93
C ARG A 184 5.98 -10.58 -20.56
N ARG A 185 6.11 -9.26 -20.34
CA ARG A 185 6.58 -8.67 -19.08
C ARG A 185 5.53 -8.62 -17.98
N LEU A 186 4.24 -8.79 -18.29
CA LEU A 186 3.17 -8.74 -17.29
C LEU A 186 3.25 -9.93 -16.31
N SER A 187 3.59 -11.13 -16.80
CA SER A 187 3.84 -12.29 -15.94
C SER A 187 5.00 -11.99 -14.98
N ASP A 188 6.10 -11.45 -15.50
CA ASP A 188 7.26 -11.06 -14.69
C ASP A 188 6.88 -10.01 -13.63
N GLN A 189 5.96 -9.07 -13.95
CA GLN A 189 5.45 -8.11 -12.95
C GLN A 189 4.71 -8.83 -11.81
N LEU A 190 3.86 -9.80 -12.14
CA LEU A 190 3.11 -10.55 -11.13
C LEU A 190 4.04 -11.35 -10.23
N ASP A 191 5.14 -11.88 -10.78
CA ASP A 191 6.13 -12.61 -9.99
C ASP A 191 6.89 -11.68 -9.04
N VAL A 192 7.16 -10.42 -9.44
CA VAL A 192 7.68 -9.39 -8.52
C VAL A 192 6.69 -9.11 -7.39
N ILE A 193 5.39 -8.97 -7.67
CA ILE A 193 4.39 -8.72 -6.62
C ILE A 193 4.24 -9.94 -5.69
N LYS A 194 4.26 -11.15 -6.23
CA LYS A 194 4.27 -12.39 -5.42
C LYS A 194 5.48 -12.42 -4.49
N SER A 195 6.65 -11.98 -4.94
CA SER A 195 7.83 -11.92 -4.07
C SER A 195 7.60 -11.09 -2.81
N LEU A 196 6.82 -9.99 -2.90
CA LEU A 196 6.43 -9.17 -1.75
C LEU A 196 5.38 -9.86 -0.87
N ALA A 197 4.43 -10.57 -1.49
CA ALA A 197 3.33 -11.25 -0.78
C ALA A 197 3.81 -12.35 0.17
N LYS A 198 5.06 -12.81 0.03
CA LYS A 198 5.72 -13.75 0.95
C LYS A 198 5.83 -13.22 2.39
N TYR A 199 5.98 -11.90 2.58
CA TYR A 199 6.27 -11.29 3.89
C TYR A 199 5.02 -10.88 4.67
N ARG A 200 3.85 -11.39 4.27
CA ARG A 200 2.59 -11.28 5.01
C ARG A 200 2.63 -12.16 6.26
N TYR A 201 2.23 -11.59 7.40
CA TYR A 201 2.03 -12.34 8.64
C TYR A 201 0.53 -12.49 8.92
N PRO A 202 0.01 -13.74 9.07
CA PRO A 202 -1.40 -13.94 9.35
C PRO A 202 -1.75 -13.42 10.74
N LEU A 203 -2.98 -12.91 10.88
CA LEU A 203 -3.51 -12.45 12.16
C LEU A 203 -3.69 -13.59 13.17
N SER A 204 -3.86 -14.84 12.70
CA SER A 204 -3.92 -16.03 13.56
C SER A 204 -2.58 -16.40 14.22
N ALA A 205 -1.47 -15.77 13.82
CA ALA A 205 -0.15 -15.95 14.42
C ALA A 205 0.20 -14.85 15.45
N LEU A 206 -0.79 -14.03 15.84
CA LEU A 206 -0.72 -13.00 16.87
C LEU A 206 -1.52 -13.43 18.10
#